data_AF-A0A140L2S7-F1
#
_entry.id   AF-A0A140L2S7-F1
#
_cell.length_a   1.000
_cell.length_b   1.000
_cell.length_c   1.000
_cell.angle_alpha   90.00
_cell.angle_beta   90.00
_cell.angle_gamma   90.00
#
_symmetry.space_group_name_H-M   'P 1'
#
loop_
_entity.id
_entity.type
_entity.pdbx_description
1 polymer ?
#
loop_
_entity_poly.entity_id
_entity_poly.type
_entity_poly.pdbx_seq_one_letter_code
_entity_poly.pdbx_strand_id
1 'polypeptide(L)'
;MKKKKSLILVVILLIVLAAFSITYDSTTNTMAKEDELAALLKKVGSYEKENKELRMLQGKEVIALVNGDIPIYKNEVEYRKGLKEIAYGNRENEFLNSFTEIVRKKILLDFAEKNNIYVSDEEIFDFIKREKEDEDLNKYVKIFCENAGMTLEEYWNEYEYEKVKLLLTLKKLEDFIIEQGIQKGEIPKMSDKYDENIYQKHIKYVKDFKNNLMERANIQINQNYKEKLNGFNNEKLFK
;
A
#
# COMPACT_ATOMS: atom_id res chain seq x y z
N MET A 1 -0.27 -1.13 36.34
CA MET A 1 -0.92 -0.52 35.17
C MET A 1 0.10 0.26 34.35
N LYS A 2 0.65 -0.36 33.30
CA LYS A 2 1.43 0.33 32.25
C LYS A 2 0.61 0.21 30.98
N LYS A 3 0.08 1.33 30.49
CA LYS A 3 -0.69 1.40 29.24
C LYS A 3 0.20 0.86 28.11
N LYS A 4 -0.16 -0.30 27.56
CA LYS A 4 0.39 -0.80 26.29
C LYS A 4 -0.01 0.19 25.20
N LYS A 5 0.82 1.20 24.95
CA LYS A 5 0.77 2.03 23.73
C LYS A 5 1.33 1.21 22.57
N SER A 6 0.60 0.19 22.14
CA SER A 6 0.99 -0.68 21.04
C SER A 6 -0.01 -0.49 19.89
N LEU A 7 0.52 0.03 18.78
CA LEU A 7 0.00 -0.15 17.41
C LEU A 7 -1.47 0.18 17.16
N ILE A 8 -1.79 1.47 17.01
CA ILE A 8 -2.79 1.91 16.02
C ILE A 8 -2.18 3.14 15.33
N LEU A 9 -1.41 2.86 14.28
CA LEU A 9 -0.81 3.83 13.37
C LEU A 9 -0.86 3.12 12.03
N VAL A 10 -2.03 3.10 11.40
CA VAL A 10 -2.36 2.63 10.04
C VAL A 10 -3.78 3.18 9.87
N VAL A 11 -4.12 4.17 9.02
CA VAL A 11 -4.24 4.04 7.55
C VAL A 11 -3.85 5.30 6.73
N ILE A 12 -3.48 6.44 7.31
CA ILE A 12 -2.79 7.53 6.55
C ILE A 12 -1.39 7.06 6.02
N LEU A 13 -0.94 5.87 6.45
CA LEU A 13 0.40 5.33 6.32
C LEU A 13 0.82 4.81 4.95
N LEU A 14 -0.06 4.52 3.99
CA LEU A 14 0.44 3.94 2.71
C LEU A 14 1.24 4.93 1.84
N ILE A 15 1.09 6.23 2.06
CA ILE A 15 1.90 7.28 1.41
C ILE A 15 3.01 7.77 2.34
N VAL A 16 2.77 7.77 3.66
CA VAL A 16 3.69 8.32 4.68
C VAL A 16 4.70 7.28 5.23
N LEU A 17 4.37 5.99 5.33
CA LEU A 17 5.32 4.95 5.79
C LEU A 17 6.50 4.78 4.86
N ALA A 18 6.24 4.92 3.57
CA ALA A 18 7.27 4.85 2.57
C ALA A 18 8.32 5.95 2.91
N ALA A 19 7.86 7.19 3.13
CA ALA A 19 8.73 8.32 3.52
C ALA A 19 9.43 8.14 4.88
N PHE A 20 8.76 7.56 5.88
CA PHE A 20 9.25 7.52 7.26
C PHE A 20 10.18 6.34 7.61
N SER A 21 10.33 5.35 6.73
CA SER A 21 11.17 4.17 7.02
C SER A 21 12.69 4.46 7.03
N ILE A 22 13.14 5.69 6.75
CA ILE A 22 14.57 6.05 6.61
C ILE A 22 15.07 7.06 7.66
N THR A 23 14.21 7.69 8.46
CA THR A 23 14.64 8.72 9.44
C THR A 23 14.19 8.43 10.87
N TYR A 24 14.23 7.17 11.28
CA TYR A 24 14.11 6.81 12.71
C TYR A 24 15.46 7.00 13.42
N ASP A 25 15.96 8.24 13.42
CA ASP A 25 17.01 8.66 14.35
C ASP A 25 16.34 9.33 15.55
N SER A 26 16.55 8.77 16.74
CA SER A 26 15.75 9.01 17.95
C SER A 26 16.09 10.31 18.68
N THR A 27 16.51 11.36 17.96
CA THR A 27 17.18 12.54 18.54
C THR A 27 16.54 13.89 18.22
N THR A 28 15.51 13.98 17.38
CA THR A 28 14.83 15.25 17.05
C THR A 28 13.48 15.46 17.76
N ASN A 29 13.26 16.70 18.22
CA ASN A 29 12.08 17.20 18.95
C ASN A 29 10.74 16.82 18.30
N THR A 30 9.76 16.38 19.09
CA THR A 30 8.42 15.95 18.65
C THR A 30 7.64 17.03 17.89
N MET A 31 7.78 18.31 18.24
CA MET A 31 7.10 19.41 17.53
C MET A 31 7.57 19.58 16.07
N ALA A 32 8.88 19.47 15.81
CA ALA A 32 9.40 19.57 14.45
C ALA A 32 8.87 18.43 13.54
N LYS A 33 8.60 17.26 14.13
CA LYS A 33 8.04 16.09 13.42
C LYS A 33 6.55 16.26 13.10
N GLU A 34 5.77 16.90 13.98
CA GLU A 34 4.35 17.21 13.70
C GLU A 34 4.22 18.23 12.56
N ASP A 35 5.07 19.26 12.53
CA ASP A 35 5.07 20.29 11.49
C ASP A 35 5.47 19.72 10.12
N GLU A 36 6.47 18.83 10.09
CA GLU A 36 6.88 18.11 8.88
C GLU A 36 5.76 17.21 8.33
N LEU A 37 5.09 16.46 9.21
CA LEU A 37 3.96 15.61 8.84
C LEU A 37 2.78 16.44 8.30
N ALA A 38 2.43 17.53 8.98
CA ALA A 38 1.39 18.45 8.53
C ALA A 38 1.74 19.06 7.17
N ALA A 39 3.00 19.46 6.93
CA ALA A 39 3.45 19.98 5.64
C ALA A 39 3.38 18.92 4.53
N LEU A 40 3.75 17.67 4.83
CA LEU A 40 3.61 16.55 3.89
C LEU A 40 2.13 16.31 3.54
N LEU A 41 1.24 16.28 4.53
CA LEU A 41 -0.19 16.08 4.32
C LEU A 41 -0.83 17.20 3.50
N LYS A 42 -0.37 18.45 3.67
CA LYS A 42 -0.78 19.56 2.81
C LYS A 42 -0.38 19.32 1.35
N LYS A 43 0.87 18.92 1.10
CA LYS A 43 1.35 18.61 -0.27
C LYS A 43 0.58 17.46 -0.90
N VAL A 44 0.37 16.38 -0.14
CA VAL A 44 -0.39 15.21 -0.59
C VAL A 44 -1.84 15.62 -0.86
N GLY A 45 -2.48 16.38 0.03
CA GLY A 45 -3.82 16.92 -0.18
C GLY A 45 -3.92 17.77 -1.44
N SER A 46 -3.03 18.74 -1.63
CA SER A 46 -3.02 19.56 -2.86
C SER A 46 -2.87 18.71 -4.13
N TYR A 47 -1.99 17.70 -4.09
CA TYR A 47 -1.83 16.78 -5.21
C TYR A 47 -3.12 16.00 -5.51
N GLU A 48 -3.82 15.53 -4.48
CA GLU A 48 -5.11 14.84 -4.65
C GLU A 48 -6.17 15.74 -5.28
N LYS A 49 -6.20 17.01 -4.86
CA LYS A 49 -7.11 18.01 -5.43
C LYS A 49 -6.83 18.26 -6.91
N GLU A 50 -5.56 18.41 -7.26
CA GLU A 50 -5.09 18.73 -8.61
C GLU A 50 -5.15 17.55 -9.58
N ASN A 51 -5.13 16.31 -9.06
CA ASN A 51 -5.03 15.08 -9.85
C ASN A 51 -6.16 14.08 -9.55
N LYS A 52 -7.36 14.58 -9.19
CA LYS A 52 -8.52 13.75 -8.82
C LYS A 52 -8.89 12.73 -9.91
N GLU A 53 -8.68 13.08 -11.17
CA GLU A 53 -8.89 12.21 -12.33
C GLU A 53 -7.89 11.06 -12.42
N LEU A 54 -6.69 11.20 -11.85
CA LEU A 54 -5.71 10.11 -11.85
C LEU A 54 -6.04 9.02 -10.82
N ARG A 55 -6.83 9.34 -9.79
CA ARG A 55 -7.28 8.41 -8.73
C ARG A 55 -8.11 7.24 -9.26
N MET A 56 -8.71 7.36 -10.46
CA MET A 56 -9.60 6.35 -11.00
C MET A 56 -8.94 4.96 -11.04
N LEU A 57 -9.60 3.94 -10.48
CA LEU A 57 -9.12 2.55 -10.52
C LEU A 57 -9.04 2.00 -11.95
N GLN A 58 -9.80 2.58 -12.87
CA GLN A 58 -9.77 2.29 -14.29
C GLN A 58 -9.43 3.56 -15.07
N GLY A 59 -8.46 3.46 -15.97
CA GLY A 59 -8.04 4.54 -16.84
C GLY A 59 -8.51 4.35 -18.29
N LYS A 60 -8.29 5.39 -19.10
CA LYS A 60 -8.53 5.32 -20.55
C LYS A 60 -7.41 4.59 -21.31
N GLU A 61 -6.22 4.53 -20.72
CA GLU A 61 -5.01 4.07 -21.40
C GLU A 61 -4.36 2.91 -20.64
N VAL A 62 -4.38 1.71 -21.26
CA VAL A 62 -3.73 0.50 -20.74
C VAL A 62 -2.29 0.45 -21.22
N ILE A 63 -1.36 0.37 -20.27
CA ILE A 63 0.09 0.36 -20.54
C ILE A 63 0.70 -1.04 -20.43
N ALA A 64 0.05 -1.95 -19.69
CA ALA A 64 0.42 -3.35 -19.61
C ALA A 64 -0.77 -4.22 -19.17
N LEU A 65 -0.65 -5.53 -19.39
CA LEU A 65 -1.54 -6.55 -18.84
C LEU A 65 -0.75 -7.46 -17.91
N VAL A 66 -1.32 -7.77 -16.75
CA VAL A 66 -0.85 -8.79 -15.81
C VAL A 66 -1.68 -10.05 -16.02
N ASN A 67 -1.01 -11.20 -16.13
CA ASN A 67 -1.63 -12.52 -16.31
C ASN A 67 -2.59 -12.63 -17.51
N GLY A 68 -2.41 -11.75 -18.50
CA GLY A 68 -3.11 -11.77 -19.79
C GLY A 68 -4.35 -10.89 -19.88
N ASP A 69 -4.96 -10.53 -18.76
CA ASP A 69 -6.27 -9.87 -18.73
C ASP A 69 -6.42 -8.75 -17.70
N ILE A 70 -5.51 -8.63 -16.73
CA ILE A 70 -5.60 -7.59 -15.69
C ILE A 70 -4.90 -6.32 -16.17
N PRO A 71 -5.64 -5.23 -16.44
CA PRO A 71 -5.04 -4.01 -16.95
C PRO A 71 -4.27 -3.26 -15.87
N ILE A 72 -3.11 -2.76 -16.29
CA ILE A 72 -2.41 -1.66 -15.63
C ILE A 72 -2.65 -0.42 -16.48
N TYR A 73 -3.28 0.58 -15.85
CA TYR A 73 -3.55 1.85 -16.51
C TYR A 73 -2.45 2.86 -16.24
N LYS A 74 -2.23 3.76 -17.20
CA LYS A 74 -1.23 4.84 -17.08
C LYS A 74 -1.48 5.72 -15.86
N ASN A 75 -2.73 6.08 -15.60
CA ASN A 75 -3.09 6.97 -14.51
C ASN A 75 -2.77 6.34 -13.14
N GLU A 76 -2.89 5.02 -12.97
CA GLU A 76 -2.48 4.34 -11.73
C GLU A 76 -0.97 4.53 -11.46
N VAL A 77 -0.16 4.49 -12.51
CA VAL A 77 1.30 4.66 -12.41
C VAL A 77 1.69 6.11 -12.19
N GLU A 78 1.12 7.04 -12.96
CA GLU A 78 1.39 8.47 -12.80
C GLU A 78 0.91 8.97 -11.42
N TYR A 79 -0.26 8.52 -10.97
CA TYR A 79 -0.77 8.85 -9.64
C TYR A 79 0.21 8.42 -8.54
N ARG A 80 0.68 7.17 -8.60
CA ARG A 80 1.66 6.63 -7.65
C ARG A 80 3.01 7.34 -7.73
N LYS A 81 3.46 7.67 -8.94
CA LYS A 81 4.70 8.43 -9.17
C LYS A 81 4.64 9.78 -8.47
N GLY A 82 3.58 10.57 -8.68
CA GLY A 82 3.48 11.89 -8.05
C GLY A 82 3.44 11.82 -6.52
N LEU A 83 2.74 10.83 -5.95
CA LEU A 83 2.76 10.59 -4.50
C LEU A 83 4.17 10.29 -3.97
N LYS A 84 4.97 9.52 -4.72
CA LYS A 84 6.37 9.24 -4.35
C LYS A 84 7.28 10.46 -4.53
N GLU A 85 7.08 11.25 -5.58
CA GLU A 85 7.84 12.49 -5.78
C GLU A 85 7.61 13.49 -4.65
N ILE A 86 6.39 13.55 -4.11
CA ILE A 86 6.07 14.34 -2.91
C ILE A 86 6.78 13.81 -1.67
N ALA A 87 6.77 12.49 -1.48
CA ALA A 87 7.35 11.83 -0.32
C ALA A 87 8.89 11.86 -0.30
N TYR A 88 9.53 11.81 -1.46
CA TYR A 88 10.95 11.49 -1.58
C TYR A 88 11.75 12.41 -2.49
N GLY A 89 11.10 13.38 -3.12
CA GLY A 89 11.66 14.18 -4.21
C GLY A 89 11.70 13.42 -5.54
N ASN A 90 12.09 14.13 -6.60
CA ASN A 90 12.25 13.56 -7.93
C ASN A 90 13.45 12.60 -7.95
N ARG A 91 13.18 11.34 -8.30
CA ARG A 91 14.20 10.30 -8.45
C ARG A 91 14.22 9.78 -9.88
N GLU A 92 15.39 9.33 -10.31
CA GLU A 92 15.50 8.67 -11.60
C GLU A 92 14.64 7.39 -11.63
N ASN A 93 14.07 7.09 -12.79
CA ASN A 93 13.24 5.90 -13.03
C ASN A 93 11.97 5.79 -12.17
N GLU A 94 11.45 6.89 -11.61
CA GLU A 94 10.29 6.81 -10.70
C GLU A 94 9.01 6.29 -11.39
N PHE A 95 8.85 6.55 -12.68
CA PHE A 95 7.76 5.94 -13.47
C PHE A 95 7.88 4.41 -13.51
N LEU A 96 9.09 3.88 -13.76
CA LEU A 96 9.35 2.44 -13.79
C LEU A 96 9.20 1.81 -12.40
N ASN A 97 9.67 2.49 -11.34
CA ASN A 97 9.51 2.01 -9.96
C ASN A 97 8.03 1.97 -9.56
N SER A 98 7.27 3.01 -9.91
CA SER A 98 5.83 3.07 -9.68
C SER A 98 5.08 1.99 -10.46
N PHE A 99 5.45 1.78 -11.74
CA PHE A 99 4.92 0.69 -12.55
C PHE A 99 5.16 -0.67 -11.90
N THR A 100 6.40 -0.94 -11.47
CA THR A 100 6.80 -2.20 -10.83
C THR A 100 5.96 -2.50 -9.59
N GLU A 101 5.69 -1.49 -8.76
CA GLU A 101 4.87 -1.65 -7.55
C GLU A 101 3.39 -1.86 -7.86
N ILE A 102 2.86 -1.20 -8.90
CA ILE A 102 1.49 -1.47 -9.37
C ILE A 102 1.39 -2.89 -9.92
N VAL A 103 2.36 -3.37 -10.69
CA VAL A 103 2.42 -4.77 -11.16
C VAL A 103 2.36 -5.74 -9.99
N ARG A 104 3.22 -5.58 -8.98
CA ARG A 104 3.22 -6.43 -7.78
C ARG A 104 1.85 -6.45 -7.10
N LYS A 105 1.27 -5.27 -6.90
CA LYS A 105 -0.05 -5.14 -6.28
C LYS A 105 -1.11 -5.92 -7.07
N LYS A 106 -1.14 -5.79 -8.40
CA LYS A 106 -2.10 -6.48 -9.26
C LYS A 106 -1.92 -8.00 -9.22
N ILE A 107 -0.68 -8.50 -9.19
CA ILE A 107 -0.39 -9.94 -9.05
C ILE A 107 -0.94 -10.49 -7.72
N LEU A 108 -0.75 -9.76 -6.62
CA LEU A 108 -1.27 -10.18 -5.31
C LEU A 108 -2.80 -10.15 -5.26
N LEU A 109 -3.41 -9.12 -5.82
CA LEU A 109 -4.88 -8.99 -5.87
C LEU A 109 -5.52 -10.05 -6.77
N ASP A 110 -4.90 -10.37 -7.91
CA ASP A 110 -5.32 -11.48 -8.77
C ASP A 110 -5.29 -12.82 -8.03
N PHE A 111 -4.21 -13.07 -7.29
CA PHE A 111 -4.12 -14.28 -6.49
C PHE A 111 -5.18 -14.31 -5.37
N ALA A 112 -5.41 -13.18 -4.70
CA ALA A 112 -6.45 -13.07 -3.67
C ALA A 112 -7.84 -13.37 -4.24
N GLU A 113 -8.19 -12.76 -5.39
CA GLU A 113 -9.45 -12.99 -6.09
C GLU A 113 -9.63 -14.47 -6.48
N LYS A 114 -8.61 -15.09 -7.10
CA LYS A 114 -8.63 -16.50 -7.50
C LYS A 114 -8.77 -17.47 -6.32
N ASN A 115 -8.42 -17.05 -5.10
CA ASN A 115 -8.56 -17.83 -3.87
C ASN A 115 -9.75 -17.39 -3.01
N ASN A 116 -10.64 -16.55 -3.54
CA ASN A 116 -11.82 -16.01 -2.85
C ASN A 116 -11.49 -15.25 -1.55
N ILE A 117 -10.36 -14.56 -1.52
CA ILE A 117 -9.91 -13.77 -0.38
C ILE A 117 -10.47 -12.36 -0.54
N TYR A 118 -11.60 -12.11 0.11
CA TYR A 118 -12.29 -10.82 0.09
C TYR A 118 -12.50 -10.27 1.50
N VAL A 119 -12.66 -8.95 1.58
CA VAL A 119 -13.02 -8.23 2.81
C VAL A 119 -14.46 -7.78 2.67
N SER A 120 -15.27 -7.96 3.72
CA SER A 120 -16.64 -7.48 3.75
C SER A 120 -16.70 -5.98 4.04
N ASP A 121 -17.82 -5.35 3.66
CA ASP A 121 -18.08 -3.95 4.03
C ASP A 121 -18.09 -3.75 5.54
N GLU A 122 -18.61 -4.71 6.31
CA GLU A 122 -18.60 -4.69 7.77
C GLU A 122 -17.17 -4.60 8.32
N GLU A 123 -16.24 -5.41 7.81
CA GLU A 123 -14.84 -5.37 8.23
C GLU A 123 -14.17 -4.03 7.91
N ILE A 124 -14.51 -3.44 6.76
CA ILE A 124 -14.00 -2.12 6.34
C ILE A 124 -14.55 -1.03 7.27
N PHE A 125 -15.86 -1.02 7.52
CA PHE A 125 -16.48 -0.01 8.36
C PHE A 125 -16.06 -0.13 9.83
N ASP A 126 -15.91 -1.34 10.36
CA ASP A 126 -15.38 -1.56 11.71
C ASP A 126 -13.95 -1.06 11.85
N PHE A 127 -13.14 -1.22 10.80
CA PHE A 127 -11.80 -0.66 10.76
C PHE A 127 -11.86 0.88 10.79
N ILE A 128 -12.60 1.49 9.86
CA ILE A 128 -12.75 2.95 9.75
C ILE A 128 -13.34 3.56 11.03
N LYS A 129 -14.27 2.86 11.69
CA LYS A 129 -14.85 3.30 12.96
C LYS A 129 -13.78 3.46 14.03
N ARG A 130 -12.86 2.48 14.16
CA ARG A 130 -11.75 2.57 15.10
C ARG A 130 -10.81 3.73 14.78
N GLU A 131 -10.58 4.02 13.50
CA GLU A 131 -9.77 5.18 13.09
C GLU A 131 -10.43 6.51 13.43
N LYS A 132 -11.75 6.62 13.23
CA LYS A 132 -12.53 7.82 13.59
C LYS A 132 -12.51 8.12 15.09
N GLU A 133 -12.25 7.13 15.94
CA GLU A 133 -12.13 7.32 17.40
C GLU A 133 -10.76 7.87 17.82
N ASP A 134 -9.77 7.89 16.93
CA ASP A 134 -8.43 8.43 17.21
C ASP A 134 -8.39 9.96 16.96
N GLU A 135 -8.32 10.74 18.05
CA GLU A 135 -8.30 12.20 17.99
C GLU A 135 -7.06 12.77 17.27
N ASP A 136 -5.91 12.13 17.46
CA ASP A 136 -4.64 12.54 16.83
C ASP A 136 -4.71 12.28 15.32
N LEU A 137 -5.24 11.14 14.91
CA LEU A 137 -5.48 10.83 13.51
C LEU A 137 -6.43 11.84 12.85
N ASN A 138 -7.55 12.14 13.52
CA ASN A 138 -8.54 13.09 13.01
C ASN A 138 -7.97 14.50 12.77
N LYS A 139 -7.00 14.96 13.58
CA LYS A 139 -6.27 16.22 13.34
C LYS A 139 -5.59 16.21 11.96
N TYR A 140 -4.91 15.11 11.63
CA TYR A 140 -4.19 14.95 10.36
C TYR A 140 -5.12 14.73 9.17
N VAL A 141 -6.21 13.97 9.35
CA VAL A 141 -7.25 13.81 8.34
C VAL A 141 -7.84 15.16 7.94
N LYS A 142 -8.13 16.03 8.91
CA LYS A 142 -8.65 17.39 8.63
C LYS A 142 -7.69 18.21 7.77
N ILE A 143 -6.39 18.22 8.12
CA ILE A 143 -5.37 18.93 7.34
C ILE A 143 -5.34 18.41 5.90
N PHE A 144 -5.33 17.09 5.72
CA PHE A 144 -5.37 16.47 4.40
C PHE A 144 -6.64 16.89 3.63
N CYS A 145 -7.82 16.75 4.23
CA CYS A 145 -9.12 17.06 3.63
C CYS A 145 -9.25 18.52 3.18
N GLU A 146 -8.83 19.46 4.04
CA GLU A 146 -8.81 20.90 3.73
C GLU A 146 -8.00 21.21 2.46
N ASN A 147 -6.87 20.52 2.27
CA ASN A 147 -5.99 20.74 1.13
C ASN A 147 -6.42 19.93 -0.10
N ALA A 148 -7.00 18.75 0.11
CA ALA A 148 -7.60 17.90 -0.92
C ALA A 148 -8.90 18.47 -1.49
N GLY A 149 -9.52 19.47 -0.84
CA GLY A 149 -10.84 19.96 -1.21
C GLY A 149 -11.91 18.87 -1.05
N MET A 150 -11.75 18.05 -0.01
CA MET A 150 -12.59 16.89 0.30
C MET A 150 -13.26 17.10 1.65
N THR A 151 -14.52 16.72 1.79
CA THR A 151 -15.19 16.69 3.09
C THR A 151 -14.70 15.50 3.91
N LEU A 152 -14.86 15.55 5.23
CA LEU A 152 -14.56 14.39 6.08
C LEU A 152 -15.42 13.16 5.71
N GLU A 153 -16.65 13.39 5.24
CA GLU A 153 -17.52 12.30 4.80
C GLU A 153 -16.99 11.62 3.53
N GLU A 154 -16.63 12.39 2.50
CA GLU A 154 -15.98 11.87 1.30
C GLU A 154 -14.65 11.16 1.63
N TYR A 155 -13.88 11.68 2.60
CA TYR A 155 -12.67 11.01 3.07
C TYR A 155 -12.98 9.62 3.60
N TRP A 156 -13.85 9.52 4.60
CA TRP A 156 -14.07 8.26 5.29
C TRP A 156 -14.83 7.24 4.44
N ASN A 157 -15.80 7.70 3.64
CA ASN A 157 -16.71 6.80 2.93
C ASN A 157 -16.23 6.43 1.53
N GLU A 158 -15.36 7.24 0.91
CA GLU A 158 -14.86 6.97 -0.45
C GLU A 158 -13.34 6.81 -0.50
N TYR A 159 -12.59 7.77 0.05
CA TYR A 159 -11.13 7.76 -0.06
C TYR A 159 -10.49 6.67 0.80
N GLU A 160 -10.86 6.64 2.07
CA GLU A 160 -10.32 5.70 3.04
C GLU A 160 -10.92 4.31 2.85
N TYR A 161 -12.19 4.21 2.48
CA TYR A 161 -12.86 2.94 2.17
C TYR A 161 -12.04 2.09 1.17
N GLU A 162 -11.65 2.66 0.02
CA GLU A 162 -10.87 1.93 -0.99
C GLU A 162 -9.48 1.53 -0.49
N LYS A 163 -8.87 2.36 0.37
CA LYS A 163 -7.55 2.08 0.94
C LYS A 163 -7.60 1.00 2.01
N VAL A 164 -8.60 1.03 2.88
CA VAL A 164 -8.86 0.03 3.91
C VAL A 164 -9.20 -1.30 3.25
N LYS A 165 -10.04 -1.30 2.22
CA LYS A 165 -10.34 -2.50 1.43
C LYS A 165 -9.07 -3.16 0.90
N LEU A 166 -8.19 -2.39 0.26
CA LEU A 166 -6.91 -2.88 -0.23
C LEU A 166 -6.02 -3.41 0.91
N LEU A 167 -5.86 -2.65 1.99
CA LEU A 167 -5.04 -3.02 3.14
C LEU A 167 -5.50 -4.33 3.77
N LEU A 168 -6.80 -4.43 4.07
CA LEU A 168 -7.37 -5.61 4.71
C LEU A 168 -7.34 -6.82 3.78
N THR A 169 -7.51 -6.64 2.47
CA THR A 169 -7.40 -7.74 1.49
C THR A 169 -5.98 -8.30 1.48
N LEU A 170 -4.97 -7.43 1.45
CA LEU A 170 -3.58 -7.86 1.49
C LEU A 170 -3.21 -8.50 2.83
N LYS A 171 -3.76 -8.02 3.95
CA LYS A 171 -3.59 -8.64 5.27
C LYS A 171 -4.19 -10.06 5.27
N LYS A 172 -5.43 -10.23 4.83
CA LYS A 172 -6.07 -11.55 4.74
C LYS A 172 -5.32 -12.50 3.82
N LEU A 173 -4.75 -11.99 2.73
CA LEU A 173 -3.88 -12.76 1.86
C LEU A 173 -2.64 -13.28 2.59
N GLU A 174 -1.98 -12.43 3.38
CA GLU A 174 -0.84 -12.86 4.19
C GLU A 174 -1.23 -13.92 5.23
N ASP A 175 -2.34 -13.70 5.94
CA ASP A 175 -2.87 -14.65 6.92
C ASP A 175 -3.19 -16.00 6.24
N PHE A 176 -3.83 -15.98 5.07
CA PHE A 176 -4.10 -17.18 4.26
C PHE A 176 -2.82 -17.91 3.84
N ILE A 177 -1.78 -17.20 3.39
CA ILE A 177 -0.49 -17.79 3.02
C ILE A 177 0.14 -18.48 4.24
N ILE A 178 0.12 -17.83 5.40
CA ILE A 178 0.66 -18.39 6.64
C ILE A 178 -0.11 -19.65 7.04
N GLU A 179 -1.44 -19.62 7.01
CA GLU A 179 -2.29 -20.76 7.34
C GLU A 179 -2.02 -21.95 6.42
N GLN A 180 -1.88 -21.72 5.11
CA GLN A 180 -1.51 -22.74 4.13
C GLN A 180 -0.14 -23.35 4.46
N GLY A 181 0.86 -22.53 4.79
CA GLY A 181 2.20 -23.00 5.17
C GLY A 181 2.17 -23.84 6.45
N ILE A 182 1.35 -23.47 7.44
CA ILE A 182 1.16 -24.25 8.67
C ILE A 182 0.48 -25.58 8.37
N GLN A 183 -0.60 -25.59 7.58
CA GLN A 183 -1.34 -26.81 7.22
C GLN A 183 -0.49 -27.81 6.44
N LYS A 184 0.43 -27.32 5.59
CA LYS A 184 1.38 -28.15 4.83
C LYS A 184 2.60 -28.59 5.64
N GLY A 185 2.77 -28.08 6.85
CA GLY A 185 3.95 -28.36 7.69
C GLY A 185 5.23 -27.66 7.22
N GLU A 186 5.13 -26.66 6.35
CA GLU A 186 6.27 -25.90 5.81
C GLU A 186 6.79 -24.86 6.81
N ILE A 187 5.91 -24.33 7.65
CA ILE A 187 6.24 -23.45 8.79
C ILE A 187 5.51 -23.90 10.06
N PRO A 188 6.11 -23.71 11.26
CA PRO A 188 5.46 -24.07 12.51
C PRO A 188 4.36 -23.07 12.88
N LYS A 189 3.35 -23.53 13.63
CA LYS A 189 2.36 -22.64 14.24
C LYS A 189 3.02 -21.75 15.30
N MET A 190 2.69 -20.46 15.32
CA MET A 190 3.13 -19.54 16.37
C MET A 190 2.50 -19.96 17.72
N SER A 191 3.31 -19.99 18.77
CA SER A 191 2.82 -20.22 20.14
C SER A 191 2.34 -18.91 20.78
N ASP A 192 1.65 -18.98 21.92
CA ASP A 192 1.25 -17.77 22.67
C ASP A 192 2.44 -16.94 23.16
N LYS A 193 3.63 -17.56 23.26
CA LYS A 193 4.89 -16.86 23.55
C LYS A 193 5.57 -16.50 22.23
N TYR A 194 6.00 -15.24 22.14
CA TYR A 194 6.79 -14.75 21.02
C TYR A 194 8.10 -15.54 20.88
N ASP A 195 8.35 -16.06 19.69
CA ASP A 195 9.60 -16.68 19.29
C ASP A 195 10.08 -16.00 18.01
N GLU A 196 11.19 -15.26 18.13
CA GLU A 196 11.80 -14.52 17.01
C GLU A 196 12.14 -15.43 15.83
N ASN A 197 12.64 -16.65 16.08
CA ASN A 197 13.02 -17.56 15.01
C ASN A 197 11.79 -18.06 14.25
N ILE A 198 10.68 -18.32 14.95
CA ILE A 198 9.42 -18.69 14.30
C ILE A 198 8.87 -17.50 13.51
N TYR A 199 8.91 -16.30 14.08
CA TYR A 199 8.48 -15.08 13.40
C TYR A 199 9.27 -14.81 12.11
N GLN A 200 10.60 -14.94 12.14
CA GLN A 200 11.43 -14.79 10.95
C GLN A 200 11.16 -15.86 9.89
N LYS A 201 10.82 -17.09 10.30
CA LYS A 201 10.37 -18.14 9.36
C LYS A 201 9.07 -17.76 8.66
N HIS A 202 8.11 -17.18 9.39
CA HIS A 202 6.85 -16.71 8.81
C HIS A 202 7.08 -15.58 7.81
N ILE A 203 7.89 -14.56 8.17
CA ILE A 203 8.26 -13.46 7.27
C ILE A 203 8.90 -14.00 5.99
N LYS A 204 9.91 -14.87 6.14
CA LYS A 204 10.61 -15.47 5.00
C LYS A 204 9.66 -16.25 4.11
N TYR A 205 8.79 -17.08 4.70
CA TYR A 205 7.83 -17.88 3.95
C TYR A 205 6.87 -17.02 3.12
N VAL A 206 6.29 -15.97 3.73
CA VAL A 206 5.42 -15.03 3.02
C VAL A 206 6.17 -14.31 1.90
N LYS A 207 7.41 -13.88 2.15
CA LYS A 207 8.26 -13.24 1.14
C LYS A 207 8.54 -14.17 -0.04
N ASP A 208 8.98 -15.39 0.24
CA ASP A 208 9.31 -16.39 -0.77
C ASP A 208 8.05 -16.78 -1.57
N PHE A 209 6.90 -16.92 -0.91
CA PHE A 209 5.62 -17.16 -1.59
C PHE A 209 5.26 -16.03 -2.56
N LYS A 210 5.34 -14.77 -2.10
CA LYS A 210 5.08 -13.59 -2.94
C LYS A 210 6.05 -13.53 -4.12
N ASN A 211 7.35 -13.77 -3.91
CA ASN A 211 8.34 -13.81 -4.97
C ASN A 211 8.03 -14.90 -6.01
N ASN A 212 7.62 -16.09 -5.58
CA ASN A 212 7.19 -17.16 -6.48
C ASN A 212 5.97 -16.75 -7.33
N LEU A 213 5.02 -15.98 -6.78
CA LEU A 213 3.93 -15.41 -7.58
C LEU A 213 4.46 -14.42 -8.62
N MET A 214 5.38 -13.55 -8.23
CA MET A 214 6.00 -12.56 -9.12
C MET A 214 6.79 -13.23 -10.25
N GLU A 215 7.51 -14.32 -9.97
CA GLU A 215 8.28 -15.09 -10.98
C GLU A 215 7.37 -15.68 -12.06
N ARG A 216 6.21 -16.20 -11.65
CA ARG A 216 5.26 -16.88 -12.53
C ARG A 216 4.33 -15.93 -13.27
N ALA A 217 4.30 -14.66 -12.87
CA ALA A 217 3.41 -13.68 -13.47
C ALA A 217 3.82 -13.37 -14.92
N ASN A 218 2.83 -13.34 -15.82
CA ASN A 218 3.03 -12.95 -17.20
C ASN A 218 2.72 -11.46 -17.36
N ILE A 219 3.71 -10.65 -17.73
CA ILE A 219 3.56 -9.20 -17.88
C ILE A 219 3.72 -8.82 -19.35
N GLN A 220 2.64 -8.33 -19.96
CA GLN A 220 2.61 -7.90 -21.34
C GLN A 220 2.60 -6.39 -21.42
N ILE A 221 3.75 -5.78 -21.70
CA ILE A 221 3.88 -4.31 -21.86
C ILE A 221 3.41 -3.89 -23.25
N ASN A 222 2.54 -2.88 -23.29
CA ASN A 222 2.09 -2.25 -24.53
C ASN A 222 3.30 -1.70 -25.31
N GLN A 223 3.35 -1.94 -26.62
CA GLN A 223 4.46 -1.53 -27.49
C GLN A 223 4.82 -0.04 -27.33
N ASN A 224 3.83 0.83 -27.16
CA ASN A 224 4.02 2.28 -27.00
C ASN A 224 4.74 2.66 -25.69
N TYR A 225 4.88 1.72 -24.75
CA TYR A 225 5.46 1.94 -23.43
C TYR A 225 6.78 1.21 -23.20
N LYS A 226 7.25 0.39 -24.16
CA LYS A 226 8.48 -0.39 -24.00
C LYS A 226 9.72 0.46 -23.75
N GLU A 227 9.83 1.61 -24.41
CA GLU A 227 10.96 2.54 -24.21
C GLU A 227 10.90 3.20 -22.83
N LYS A 228 9.73 3.70 -22.41
CA LYS A 228 9.52 4.33 -21.10
C LYS A 228 9.71 3.34 -19.93
N LEU A 229 9.45 2.07 -20.19
CA LEU A 229 9.64 0.96 -19.25
C LEU A 229 10.91 0.16 -19.54
N ASN A 230 11.87 0.74 -20.27
CA ASN A 230 13.12 0.09 -20.56
C ASN A 230 13.84 -0.28 -19.25
N GLY A 231 14.36 -1.49 -19.20
CA GLY A 231 14.92 -2.08 -17.99
C GLY A 231 13.90 -2.65 -17.01
N PHE A 232 12.61 -2.74 -17.34
CA PHE A 232 11.69 -3.63 -16.62
C PHE A 232 12.06 -5.09 -16.90
N ASN A 233 12.11 -5.90 -15.85
CA ASN A 233 12.16 -7.36 -15.92
C ASN A 233 11.47 -7.94 -14.68
N ASN A 234 11.11 -9.24 -14.72
CA ASN A 234 10.44 -9.87 -13.58
C ASN A 234 11.31 -9.87 -12.31
N GLU A 235 12.64 -9.83 -12.43
CA GLU A 235 13.55 -9.75 -11.27
C GLU A 235 13.36 -8.47 -10.44
N LYS A 236 12.97 -7.37 -11.09
CA LYS A 236 12.62 -6.13 -10.39
C LYS A 236 11.40 -6.29 -9.50
N LEU A 237 10.63 -7.38 -9.61
CA LEU A 237 9.49 -7.63 -8.74
C LEU A 237 9.88 -8.20 -7.35
N PHE A 238 11.13 -8.63 -7.12
CA PHE A 238 11.53 -9.32 -5.87
C PHE A 238 12.14 -8.43 -4.76
N LYS A 239 12.19 -7.11 -4.98
CA LYS A 239 12.70 -6.13 -3.99
C LYS A 239 11.71 -5.85 -2.88
#